data_AF-A0A7W9HVU8-F1
#
_entry.id   AF-A0A7W9HVU8-F1
#
_cell.length_a   1.000
_cell.length_b   1.000
_cell.length_c   1.000
_cell.angle_alpha   90.00
_cell.angle_beta   90.00
_cell.angle_gamma   90.00
#
_symmetry.space_group_name_H-M   'P 1'
#
loop_
_entity.id
_entity.type
_entity.pdbx_description
1 polymer ?
#
loop_
_entity_poly.entity_id
_entity_poly.type
_entity_poly.pdbx_seq_one_letter_code
_entity_poly.pdbx_strand_id
1 'polypeptide(L)'
;MENTTVTSGTSDLPDATRLVQLLTDAGTLRIENPDETSRAAYRRAIHAATQRGLVPEGFLLRHTGRNGGDLIIQLVDAANPDETEWNRIRLGVRDQVAATPELTRMLRANPDVMEVSESSMPRALGLVEELSRSAGRRGYTLAMSKKRKNKGLFIQAGERKFTVTLKEEYEEVARTSDQGTVGSKRYSWQRQPLVHESVPSGRLRLELVESRHARRSTWGDKGRARLENMLDQVIDEIEHRVAAEEESDREHRRALEEFEAQLRGEAAEKLAQWEQAMAQARVRATEERRAEIFSRALDSWLTADQVRAFCDALSELTEASPDSRDALTSWIDWGRSMADSIDPVHDPKALTANGFDRPPTPDELRPYLGEWSPHRPEKEYRAPHTAPTPQVNADWSRQQAWHPGLRGRARWWQR
;
A
#
# COMPACT_ATOMS: atom_id res chain seq x y z
N MET A 1 16.64 1.77 -4.89
CA MET A 1 17.85 1.86 -5.72
C MET A 1 17.66 3.07 -6.61
N GLU A 2 18.40 4.15 -6.34
CA GLU A 2 18.28 5.40 -7.11
C GLU A 2 18.94 5.22 -8.47
N ASN A 3 18.15 5.38 -9.55
CA ASN A 3 18.68 5.38 -10.91
C ASN A 3 19.57 6.60 -11.10
N THR A 4 20.88 6.37 -11.24
CA THR A 4 21.80 7.47 -11.56
C THR A 4 21.74 7.73 -13.06
N THR A 5 21.06 8.82 -13.44
CA THR A 5 21.09 9.37 -14.80
C THR A 5 22.30 10.30 -14.93
N VAL A 6 23.23 9.94 -15.82
CA VAL A 6 24.36 10.83 -16.15
C VAL A 6 24.04 11.53 -17.45
N THR A 7 23.62 12.80 -17.34
CA THR A 7 23.39 13.69 -18.48
C THR A 7 24.73 14.05 -19.12
N SER A 8 24.83 13.86 -20.43
CA SER A 8 26.05 14.01 -21.22
C SER A 8 26.62 15.43 -21.16
N GLY A 9 27.84 15.56 -20.66
CA GLY A 9 28.53 16.86 -20.56
C GLY A 9 29.96 16.85 -20.01
N THR A 10 30.47 15.78 -19.40
CA THR A 10 31.78 15.85 -18.73
C THR A 10 32.71 14.69 -19.10
N SER A 11 33.93 15.08 -19.46
CA SER A 11 35.00 14.34 -20.10
C SER A 11 35.77 13.41 -19.14
N ASP A 12 35.12 12.43 -18.53
CA ASP A 12 35.83 11.44 -17.73
C ASP A 12 35.66 10.06 -18.37
N LEU A 13 36.71 9.61 -19.05
CA LEU A 13 36.76 8.28 -19.68
C LEU A 13 36.58 7.22 -18.58
N PRO A 14 35.59 6.32 -18.69
CA PRO A 14 35.33 5.34 -17.63
C PRO A 14 36.44 4.28 -17.62
N ASP A 15 37.22 4.24 -16.55
CA ASP A 15 38.02 3.07 -16.20
C ASP A 15 37.09 1.92 -15.78
N ALA A 16 37.49 0.67 -16.08
CA ALA A 16 36.69 -0.53 -15.79
C ALA A 16 36.36 -0.65 -14.30
N THR A 17 37.31 -0.31 -13.43
CA THR A 17 37.16 -0.30 -11.97
C THR A 17 36.11 0.72 -11.52
N ARG A 18 36.18 1.94 -12.09
CA ARG A 18 35.25 3.03 -11.76
C ARG A 18 33.83 2.75 -12.26
N LEU A 19 33.71 2.11 -13.43
CA LEU A 19 32.41 1.67 -13.96
C LEU A 19 31.74 0.66 -13.02
N VAL A 20 32.48 -0.34 -12.52
CA VAL A 20 31.93 -1.33 -11.60
C VAL A 20 31.54 -0.69 -10.26
N GLN A 21 32.37 0.21 -9.73
CA GLN A 21 32.07 0.91 -8.48
C GLN A 21 30.75 1.69 -8.59
N LEU A 22 30.58 2.48 -9.64
CA LEU A 22 29.34 3.23 -9.89
C LEU A 22 28.11 2.31 -9.99
N LEU A 23 28.27 1.13 -10.57
CA LEU A 23 27.19 0.15 -10.71
C LEU A 23 26.90 -0.61 -9.42
N THR A 24 27.86 -0.73 -8.51
CA THR A 24 27.65 -1.33 -7.19
C THR A 24 26.87 -0.38 -6.29
N ASP A 25 27.11 0.93 -6.43
CA ASP A 25 26.42 1.96 -5.63
C ASP A 25 25.00 2.25 -6.17
N ALA A 26 24.84 2.34 -7.50
CA ALA A 26 23.57 2.75 -8.13
C ALA A 26 22.74 1.59 -8.73
N GLY A 27 23.33 0.41 -8.96
CA GLY A 27 22.70 -0.74 -9.63
C GLY A 27 22.56 -0.59 -11.16
N THR A 28 22.14 0.58 -11.64
CA THR A 28 21.95 0.88 -13.07
C THR A 28 22.56 2.23 -13.44
N LEU A 29 23.31 2.28 -14.53
CA LEU A 29 23.85 3.48 -15.15
C LEU A 29 23.18 3.73 -16.50
N ARG A 30 22.52 4.87 -16.66
CA ARG A 30 21.93 5.33 -17.93
C ARG A 30 22.70 6.53 -18.45
N ILE A 31 23.18 6.42 -19.68
CA ILE A 31 23.88 7.47 -20.42
C ILE A 31 23.02 7.84 -21.63
N GLU A 32 22.55 9.07 -21.65
CA GLU A 32 21.65 9.57 -22.69
C GLU A 32 22.42 9.92 -23.96
N ASN A 33 22.02 9.29 -25.08
CA ASN A 33 22.55 9.46 -26.42
C ASN A 33 24.06 9.82 -26.51
N PRO A 34 24.98 8.96 -26.03
CA PRO A 34 26.41 9.27 -26.05
C PRO A 34 26.95 9.40 -27.48
N ASP A 35 27.96 10.26 -27.65
CA ASP A 35 28.74 10.32 -28.90
C ASP A 35 29.51 9.02 -29.15
N GLU A 36 30.02 8.83 -30.37
CA GLU A 36 30.67 7.58 -30.77
C GLU A 36 31.96 7.30 -29.98
N THR A 37 32.69 8.35 -29.59
CA THR A 37 33.94 8.25 -28.82
C THR A 37 33.68 7.77 -27.39
N SER A 38 32.70 8.37 -26.72
CA SER A 38 32.24 8.02 -25.38
C SER A 38 31.64 6.63 -25.37
N ARG A 39 30.82 6.29 -26.37
CA ARG A 39 30.26 4.94 -26.55
C ARG A 39 31.37 3.89 -26.69
N ALA A 40 32.39 4.15 -27.50
CA ALA A 40 33.54 3.25 -27.65
C ALA A 40 34.32 3.10 -26.33
N ALA A 41 34.45 4.17 -25.53
CA ALA A 41 35.10 4.13 -24.22
C ALA A 41 34.34 3.25 -23.21
N TYR A 42 33.04 3.45 -23.03
CA TYR A 42 32.22 2.59 -22.17
C TYR A 42 32.23 1.14 -22.62
N ARG A 43 32.22 0.87 -23.94
CA ARG A 43 32.35 -0.50 -24.47
C ARG A 43 33.68 -1.15 -24.09
N ARG A 44 34.78 -0.41 -24.15
CA ARG A 44 36.10 -0.89 -23.70
C ARG A 44 36.11 -1.15 -22.20
N ALA A 45 35.50 -0.27 -21.40
CA ALA A 45 35.39 -0.44 -19.96
C ALA A 45 34.57 -1.68 -19.56
N ILE A 46 33.42 -1.90 -20.20
CA ILE A 46 32.59 -3.11 -20.00
C ILE A 46 33.40 -4.36 -20.35
N HIS A 47 34.03 -4.37 -21.52
CA HIS A 47 34.82 -5.51 -21.97
C HIS A 47 36.00 -5.79 -21.01
N ALA A 48 36.70 -4.75 -20.57
CA ALA A 48 37.80 -4.86 -19.62
C ALA A 48 37.32 -5.34 -18.24
N ALA A 49 36.17 -4.88 -17.75
CA ALA A 49 35.58 -5.34 -16.49
C ALA A 49 35.23 -6.84 -16.53
N THR A 50 34.65 -7.31 -17.64
CA THR A 50 34.33 -8.74 -17.82
C THR A 50 35.60 -9.59 -17.96
N GLN A 51 36.55 -9.18 -18.80
CA GLN A 51 37.79 -9.97 -19.05
C GLN A 51 38.71 -10.03 -17.83
N ARG A 52 38.76 -8.95 -17.03
CA ARG A 52 39.63 -8.87 -15.85
C ARG A 52 38.96 -9.40 -14.58
N GLY A 53 37.72 -9.91 -14.65
CA GLY A 53 37.00 -10.43 -13.49
C GLY A 53 36.72 -9.36 -12.42
N LEU A 54 36.55 -8.10 -12.81
CA LEU A 54 36.29 -6.99 -11.88
C LEU A 54 34.83 -6.94 -11.41
N VAL A 55 33.96 -7.79 -11.96
CA VAL A 55 32.54 -7.86 -11.58
C VAL A 55 32.42 -8.61 -10.25
N PRO A 56 31.65 -8.10 -9.27
CA PRO A 56 31.43 -8.79 -8.01
C PRO A 56 30.92 -10.22 -8.19
N GLU A 57 31.36 -11.13 -7.32
CA GLU A 57 30.96 -12.53 -7.38
C GLU A 57 29.43 -12.68 -7.22
N GLY A 58 28.82 -13.48 -8.09
CA GLY A 58 27.36 -13.62 -8.14
C GLY A 58 26.63 -12.55 -8.97
N PHE A 59 27.34 -11.62 -9.62
CA PHE A 59 26.73 -10.60 -10.49
C PHE A 59 27.20 -10.70 -11.95
N LEU A 60 26.35 -10.21 -12.86
CA LEU A 60 26.59 -10.14 -14.29
C LEU A 60 26.41 -8.71 -14.80
N LEU A 61 27.33 -8.26 -15.65
CA LEU A 61 27.20 -6.99 -16.36
C LEU A 61 26.35 -7.16 -17.63
N ARG A 62 25.25 -6.42 -17.72
CA ARG A 62 24.42 -6.33 -18.93
C ARG A 62 24.43 -4.91 -19.49
N HIS A 63 24.37 -4.76 -20.82
CA HIS A 63 24.29 -3.45 -21.47
C HIS A 63 23.42 -3.45 -22.73
N THR A 64 22.82 -2.31 -23.07
CA THR A 64 22.09 -2.03 -24.33
C THR A 64 22.61 -0.74 -25.00
N GLY A 65 22.14 -0.39 -26.20
CA GLY A 65 22.59 0.83 -26.89
C GLY A 65 23.95 0.72 -27.60
N ARG A 66 24.40 -0.51 -27.90
CA ARG A 66 25.74 -0.81 -28.45
C ARG A 66 26.11 -0.02 -29.71
N ASN A 67 25.14 0.24 -30.58
CA ASN A 67 25.33 0.84 -31.90
C ASN A 67 24.53 2.15 -32.09
N GLY A 68 23.85 2.66 -31.05
CA GLY A 68 22.99 3.84 -31.14
C GLY A 68 21.97 3.94 -30.00
N GLY A 69 21.45 5.14 -29.78
CA GLY A 69 20.53 5.46 -28.67
C GLY A 69 21.23 5.52 -27.31
N ASP A 70 20.42 5.49 -26.25
CA ASP A 70 20.90 5.51 -24.87
C ASP A 70 21.70 4.25 -24.53
N LEU A 71 22.85 4.45 -23.88
CA LEU A 71 23.67 3.37 -23.36
C LEU A 71 23.28 3.13 -21.90
N ILE A 72 22.58 2.03 -21.66
CA ILE A 72 22.22 1.60 -20.31
C ILE A 72 23.08 0.39 -19.95
N ILE A 73 23.72 0.45 -18.79
CA ILE A 73 24.60 -0.57 -18.23
C ILE A 73 24.03 -0.92 -16.85
N GLN A 74 23.85 -2.20 -16.56
CA GLN A 74 23.28 -2.67 -15.30
C GLN A 74 24.08 -3.82 -14.73
N LEU A 75 24.21 -3.84 -13.41
CA LEU A 75 24.72 -4.96 -12.66
C LEU A 75 23.53 -5.80 -12.18
N VAL A 76 23.45 -7.06 -12.61
CA VAL A 76 22.31 -7.94 -12.35
C VAL A 76 22.76 -9.14 -11.53
N ASP A 77 21.98 -9.52 -10.53
CA ASP A 77 22.22 -10.74 -9.75
C ASP A 77 22.12 -11.98 -10.65
N ALA A 78 23.15 -12.81 -10.64
CA ALA A 78 23.24 -14.03 -11.45
C ALA A 78 22.33 -15.15 -10.93
N ALA A 79 21.99 -15.15 -9.63
CA ALA A 79 21.12 -16.15 -9.01
C ALA A 79 19.64 -15.88 -9.29
N ASN A 80 19.25 -14.62 -9.49
CA ASN A 80 17.88 -14.23 -9.79
C ASN A 80 17.83 -13.11 -10.84
N PRO A 81 18.13 -13.42 -12.11
CA PRO A 81 18.14 -12.40 -13.15
C PRO A 81 16.72 -11.87 -13.33
N ASP A 82 16.47 -10.60 -13.01
CA ASP A 82 15.21 -9.93 -13.36
C ASP A 82 15.15 -9.74 -14.89
N GLU A 83 14.84 -10.83 -15.58
CA GLU A 83 14.69 -10.85 -17.02
C GLU A 83 13.51 -10.00 -17.47
N THR A 84 12.51 -9.78 -16.60
CA THR A 84 11.31 -9.01 -16.95
C THR A 84 11.62 -7.53 -17.04
N GLU A 85 12.32 -6.98 -16.06
CA GLU A 85 12.77 -5.59 -16.06
C GLU A 85 13.86 -5.36 -17.13
N TRP A 86 14.86 -6.25 -17.21
CA TRP A 86 15.91 -6.13 -18.23
C TRP A 86 15.35 -6.22 -19.66
N ASN A 87 14.38 -7.11 -19.93
CA ASN A 87 13.73 -7.18 -21.23
C ASN A 87 12.88 -5.93 -21.50
N ARG A 88 12.23 -5.34 -20.49
CA ARG A 88 11.50 -4.07 -20.63
C ARG A 88 12.44 -2.92 -21.02
N ILE A 89 13.58 -2.80 -20.36
CA ILE A 89 14.61 -1.78 -20.64
C ILE A 89 15.25 -2.02 -22.01
N ARG A 90 15.69 -3.26 -22.28
CA ARG A 90 16.34 -3.69 -23.54
C ARG A 90 15.44 -3.51 -24.76
N LEU A 91 14.17 -3.90 -24.67
CA LEU A 91 13.20 -3.75 -25.75
C LEU A 91 12.77 -2.28 -25.88
N GLY A 92 12.62 -1.55 -24.77
CA GLY A 92 12.28 -0.13 -24.77
C GLY A 92 13.27 0.75 -25.52
N VAL A 93 14.58 0.52 -25.36
CA VAL A 93 15.64 1.31 -26.00
C VAL A 93 15.94 0.87 -27.45
N ARG A 94 15.86 -0.44 -27.76
CA ARG A 94 16.10 -0.94 -29.13
C ARG A 94 14.96 -0.63 -30.09
N ASP A 95 13.75 -0.52 -29.57
CA ASP A 95 12.54 -0.37 -30.37
C ASP A 95 12.14 1.10 -30.58
N GLN A 96 13.04 2.06 -30.36
CA GLN A 96 12.73 3.48 -30.58
C GLN A 96 13.73 4.11 -31.55
N VAL A 97 13.23 4.98 -32.43
CA VAL A 97 14.07 5.86 -33.25
C VAL A 97 13.77 7.29 -32.90
N ALA A 98 14.75 7.95 -32.30
CA ALA A 98 14.70 9.34 -31.87
C ALA A 98 15.53 10.27 -32.77
N ALA A 99 16.53 9.73 -33.47
CA ALA A 99 17.38 10.54 -34.35
C ALA A 99 16.58 11.01 -35.57
N THR A 100 16.45 12.32 -35.75
CA THR A 100 15.63 12.94 -36.80
C THR A 100 15.87 12.36 -38.20
N PRO A 101 17.12 12.15 -38.68
CA PRO A 101 17.34 11.57 -40.00
C PRO A 101 16.92 10.10 -40.12
N GLU A 102 17.08 9.32 -39.05
CA GLU A 102 16.68 7.91 -39.01
C GLU A 102 15.14 7.80 -38.89
N LEU A 103 14.51 8.73 -38.17
CA LEU A 103 13.06 8.85 -38.02
C LEU A 103 12.40 9.13 -39.36
N THR A 104 12.88 10.13 -40.12
CA THR A 104 12.39 10.43 -41.47
C THR A 104 12.54 9.23 -42.41
N ARG A 105 13.69 8.52 -42.35
CA ARG A 105 13.91 7.31 -43.15
C ARG A 105 12.92 6.20 -42.79
N MET A 106 12.67 6.00 -41.49
CA MET A 106 11.73 4.98 -41.02
C MET A 106 10.29 5.27 -41.38
N LEU A 107 9.86 6.54 -41.32
CA LEU A 107 8.53 6.96 -41.72
C LEU A 107 8.30 6.80 -43.22
N ARG A 108 9.31 7.05 -44.06
CA ARG A 108 9.24 6.71 -45.50
C ARG A 108 9.05 5.21 -45.75
N ALA A 109 9.71 4.37 -44.94
CA ALA A 109 9.59 2.92 -45.06
C ALA A 109 8.29 2.35 -44.44
N ASN A 110 7.61 3.13 -43.59
CA ASN A 110 6.37 2.76 -42.92
C ASN A 110 5.37 3.93 -43.02
N PRO A 111 4.82 4.19 -44.23
CA PRO A 111 3.87 5.27 -44.42
C PRO A 111 2.59 5.04 -43.61
N ASP A 112 2.27 3.79 -43.23
CA ASP A 112 1.13 3.40 -42.39
C ASP A 112 1.10 4.05 -41.00
N VAL A 113 2.23 4.61 -40.54
CA VAL A 113 2.31 5.33 -39.26
C VAL A 113 1.65 6.70 -39.32
N MET A 114 1.58 7.30 -40.52
CA MET A 114 0.93 8.58 -40.75
C MET A 114 -0.27 8.34 -41.66
N GLU A 115 -1.46 8.74 -41.24
CA GLU A 115 -2.68 8.54 -42.04
C GLU A 115 -2.79 9.65 -43.10
N VAL A 116 -1.80 9.73 -44.00
CA VAL A 116 -1.66 10.76 -45.03
C VAL A 116 -1.49 10.14 -46.42
N SER A 117 -1.96 10.84 -47.44
CA SER A 117 -1.79 10.46 -48.84
C SER A 117 -0.35 10.62 -49.32
N GLU A 118 -0.01 9.93 -50.41
CA GLU A 118 1.31 10.00 -51.03
C GLU A 118 1.71 11.43 -51.44
N SER A 119 0.76 12.26 -51.89
CA SER A 119 1.02 13.66 -52.21
C SER A 119 1.35 14.53 -51.00
N SER A 120 0.82 14.16 -49.83
CA SER A 120 1.01 14.89 -48.57
C SER A 120 2.22 14.38 -47.76
N MET A 121 2.80 13.23 -48.14
CA MET A 121 3.96 12.62 -47.47
C MET A 121 5.18 13.55 -47.33
N PRO A 122 5.64 14.29 -48.37
CA PRO A 122 6.79 15.18 -48.22
C PRO A 122 6.57 16.27 -47.17
N ARG A 123 5.35 16.82 -47.11
CA ARG A 123 4.96 17.84 -46.14
C ARG A 123 4.85 17.27 -44.73
N ALA A 124 4.26 16.08 -44.59
CA ALA A 124 4.16 15.36 -43.33
C ALA A 124 5.55 15.07 -42.71
N LEU A 125 6.52 14.65 -43.53
CA LEU A 125 7.90 14.45 -43.07
C LEU A 125 8.56 15.75 -42.62
N GLY A 126 8.36 16.86 -43.36
CA GLY A 126 8.86 18.17 -42.95
C GLY A 126 8.29 18.65 -41.61
N LEU A 127 7.00 18.38 -41.36
CA LEU A 127 6.37 18.66 -40.07
C LEU A 127 6.97 17.84 -38.93
N VAL A 128 7.24 16.55 -39.16
CA VAL A 128 7.90 15.69 -38.16
C VAL A 128 9.31 16.18 -37.85
N GLU A 129 10.07 16.61 -38.85
CA GLU A 129 11.41 17.18 -38.66
C GLU A 129 11.38 18.48 -37.86
N GLU A 130 10.44 19.39 -38.16
CA GLU A 130 10.27 20.63 -37.41
C GLU A 130 9.77 20.37 -35.99
N LEU A 131 8.85 19.44 -35.80
CA LEU A 131 8.37 19.04 -34.49
C LEU A 131 9.50 18.42 -33.65
N SER A 132 10.33 17.56 -34.26
CA SER A 132 11.52 16.99 -33.63
C SER A 132 12.50 18.09 -33.19
N ARG A 133 12.72 19.10 -34.03
CA ARG A 133 13.58 20.24 -33.71
C ARG A 133 12.98 21.10 -32.59
N SER A 134 11.70 21.44 -32.65
CA SER A 134 11.04 22.25 -31.63
C SER A 134 11.00 21.53 -30.28
N ALA A 135 10.67 20.24 -30.27
CA ALA A 135 10.76 19.38 -29.08
C ALA A 135 12.19 19.37 -28.51
N GLY A 136 13.21 19.17 -29.37
CA GLY A 136 14.61 19.13 -28.97
C GLY A 136 15.11 20.43 -28.32
N ARG A 137 14.64 21.60 -28.79
CA ARG A 137 14.97 22.91 -28.17
C ARG A 137 14.49 23.02 -26.72
N ARG A 138 13.48 22.24 -26.34
CA ARG A 138 12.88 22.21 -25.00
C ARG A 138 13.28 20.97 -24.19
N GLY A 139 14.27 20.21 -24.67
CA GLY A 139 14.77 19.01 -23.99
C GLY A 139 13.89 17.76 -24.19
N TYR A 140 12.95 17.80 -25.14
CA TYR A 140 12.06 16.67 -25.44
C TYR A 140 12.51 15.91 -26.68
N THR A 141 12.19 14.62 -26.70
CA THR A 141 12.60 13.73 -27.80
C THR A 141 11.38 13.21 -28.54
N LEU A 142 11.25 13.55 -29.83
CA LEU A 142 10.28 12.92 -30.72
C LEU A 142 10.84 11.57 -31.18
N ALA A 143 10.07 10.50 -30.99
CA ALA A 143 10.49 9.17 -31.39
C ALA A 143 9.35 8.34 -31.97
N MET A 144 9.72 7.31 -32.74
CA MET A 144 8.79 6.31 -33.27
C MET A 144 9.07 4.94 -32.65
N SER A 145 8.00 4.21 -32.33
CA SER A 145 8.10 2.82 -31.86
C SER A 145 8.25 1.84 -33.05
N LYS A 146 9.28 0.99 -33.00
CA LYS A 146 9.56 -0.12 -33.94
C LYS A 146 8.70 -1.35 -33.66
N LYS A 147 7.92 -1.37 -32.57
CA LYS A 147 7.08 -2.52 -32.23
C LYS A 147 5.94 -2.66 -33.22
N ARG A 148 5.78 -3.85 -33.80
CA ARG A 148 4.74 -4.15 -34.81
C ARG A 148 3.31 -3.84 -34.37
N LYS A 149 2.99 -3.91 -33.07
CA LYS A 149 1.65 -3.65 -32.53
C LYS A 149 1.37 -2.16 -32.19
N ASN A 150 2.41 -1.40 -31.85
CA ASN A 150 2.29 0.00 -31.43
C ASN A 150 3.19 0.85 -32.31
N LYS A 151 2.97 0.80 -33.62
CA LYS A 151 3.64 1.70 -34.56
C LYS A 151 3.00 3.07 -34.40
N GLY A 152 3.73 4.02 -33.83
CA GLY A 152 3.21 5.35 -33.55
C GLY A 152 4.32 6.31 -33.20
N LEU A 153 4.08 7.59 -33.47
CA LEU A 153 4.93 8.68 -33.03
C LEU A 153 4.58 9.02 -31.57
N PHE A 154 5.59 9.39 -30.79
CA PHE A 154 5.39 9.91 -29.46
C PHE A 154 6.48 10.91 -29.11
N ILE A 155 6.14 11.90 -28.28
CA ILE A 155 7.09 12.81 -27.67
C ILE A 155 7.38 12.32 -26.27
N GLN A 156 8.65 12.16 -25.95
CA GLN A 156 9.14 11.80 -24.63
C GLN A 156 9.57 13.07 -23.89
N ALA A 157 8.93 13.31 -22.74
CA ALA A 157 9.24 14.37 -21.80
C ALA A 157 9.57 13.74 -20.44
N GLY A 158 10.87 13.62 -20.14
CA GLY A 158 11.36 12.85 -18.99
C GLY A 158 10.92 11.38 -19.06
N GLU A 159 10.20 10.93 -18.04
CA GLU A 159 9.65 9.57 -17.96
C GLU A 159 8.32 9.39 -18.70
N ARG A 160 7.71 10.49 -19.17
CA ARG A 160 6.37 10.50 -19.74
C ARG A 160 6.39 10.47 -21.26
N LYS A 161 5.36 9.83 -21.83
CA LYS A 161 5.23 9.61 -23.28
C LYS A 161 3.88 10.11 -23.75
N PHE A 162 3.91 11.06 -24.69
CA PHE A 162 2.73 11.63 -25.32
C PHE A 162 2.63 11.09 -26.74
N THR A 163 1.68 10.21 -27.01
CA THR A 163 1.45 9.70 -28.36
C THR A 163 0.97 10.84 -29.26
N VAL A 164 1.62 10.95 -30.42
CA VAL A 164 1.34 11.92 -31.47
C VAL A 164 0.82 11.17 -32.69
N THR A 165 -0.30 11.63 -33.25
CA THR A 165 -0.88 11.08 -34.47
C THR A 165 -0.94 12.17 -35.52
N LEU A 166 -0.44 11.89 -36.73
CA LEU A 166 -0.51 12.80 -37.87
C LEU A 166 -1.41 12.20 -38.94
N LYS A 167 -2.46 12.94 -39.32
CA LYS A 167 -3.49 12.51 -40.27
C LYS A 167 -3.76 13.57 -41.32
N GLU A 168 -4.24 13.15 -42.48
CA GLU A 168 -4.78 14.03 -43.51
C GLU A 168 -6.31 14.03 -43.45
N GLU A 169 -6.92 15.21 -43.58
CA GLU A 169 -8.36 15.32 -43.72
C GLU A 169 -8.78 14.93 -45.13
N TYR A 170 -9.90 14.22 -45.24
CA TYR A 170 -10.48 13.84 -46.52
C TYR A 170 -11.75 14.66 -46.77
N GLU A 171 -11.93 15.08 -48.02
CA GLU A 171 -13.14 15.78 -48.47
C GLU A 171 -14.00 14.82 -49.31
N GLU A 172 -15.30 14.80 -49.06
CA GLU A 172 -16.23 14.04 -49.89
C GLU A 172 -16.57 14.84 -51.16
N VAL A 173 -16.13 14.31 -52.31
CA VAL A 173 -16.44 14.87 -53.60
C VAL A 173 -17.50 14.01 -54.27
N ALA A 174 -18.64 14.62 -54.59
CA ALA A 174 -19.70 13.99 -55.34
C ALA A 174 -19.27 13.83 -56.81
N ARG A 175 -19.02 12.59 -57.25
CA ARG A 175 -18.79 12.27 -58.66
C ARG A 175 -20.06 11.69 -59.26
N THR A 176 -20.52 12.27 -60.36
CA THR A 176 -21.45 11.58 -61.25
C THR A 176 -20.71 10.38 -61.81
N SER A 177 -21.29 9.18 -61.73
CA SER A 177 -20.68 7.96 -62.27
C SER A 177 -20.42 8.11 -63.76
N ASP A 178 -19.21 8.51 -64.16
CA ASP A 178 -18.86 8.55 -65.57
C ASP A 178 -18.55 7.12 -66.02
N GLN A 179 -19.30 6.74 -67.04
CA GLN A 179 -19.34 5.49 -67.81
C GLN A 179 -18.35 4.37 -67.40
N GLY A 180 -18.88 3.29 -66.82
CA GLY A 180 -18.08 2.06 -66.70
C GLY A 180 -18.63 0.89 -65.89
N THR A 181 -19.69 1.05 -65.10
CA THR A 181 -20.26 -0.08 -64.32
C THR A 181 -21.70 -0.37 -64.73
N VAL A 182 -21.79 -1.30 -65.70
CA VAL A 182 -22.88 -2.21 -66.08
C VAL A 182 -24.24 -1.95 -65.40
N GLY A 183 -25.05 -1.15 -66.09
CA GLY A 183 -26.46 -0.89 -65.77
C GLY A 183 -27.01 0.11 -66.77
N SER A 184 -27.06 -0.27 -68.05
CA SER A 184 -27.56 0.54 -69.17
C SER A 184 -28.85 1.29 -68.77
N LYS A 185 -28.84 2.63 -68.87
CA LYS A 185 -30.03 3.49 -68.69
C LYS A 185 -31.20 2.87 -69.49
N ARG A 186 -32.26 2.43 -68.82
CA ARG A 186 -33.46 1.91 -69.50
C ARG A 186 -34.41 3.04 -69.95
N TYR A 187 -34.34 4.20 -69.31
CA TYR A 187 -35.17 5.37 -69.65
C TYR A 187 -34.42 6.70 -69.43
N SER A 188 -34.79 7.72 -70.21
CA SER A 188 -34.15 9.05 -70.20
C SER A 188 -34.40 9.89 -68.95
N TRP A 189 -35.45 9.57 -68.17
CA TRP A 189 -35.81 10.27 -66.93
C TRP A 189 -35.06 9.76 -65.68
N GLN A 190 -34.32 8.65 -65.80
CA GLN A 190 -33.68 8.00 -64.66
C GLN A 190 -32.45 8.79 -64.19
N ARG A 191 -32.53 9.39 -62.99
CA ARG A 191 -31.43 10.15 -62.38
C ARG A 191 -30.28 9.22 -62.02
N GLN A 192 -29.06 9.60 -62.40
CA GLN A 192 -27.87 8.83 -62.12
C GLN A 192 -27.56 8.90 -60.62
N PRO A 193 -27.26 7.77 -59.95
CA PRO A 193 -26.87 7.80 -58.55
C PRO A 193 -25.56 8.58 -58.43
N LEU A 194 -25.58 9.57 -57.54
CA LEU A 194 -24.42 10.35 -57.15
C LEU A 194 -23.54 9.45 -56.26
N VAL A 195 -22.31 9.21 -56.68
CA VAL A 195 -21.35 8.45 -55.87
C VAL A 195 -20.47 9.46 -55.15
N HIS A 196 -20.47 9.39 -53.83
CA HIS A 196 -19.57 10.21 -53.01
C HIS A 196 -18.22 9.47 -52.92
N GLU A 197 -17.16 10.13 -53.37
CA GLU A 197 -15.79 9.61 -53.26
C GLU A 197 -15.01 10.47 -52.26
N SER A 198 -14.36 9.82 -51.30
CA SER A 198 -13.51 10.48 -50.31
C SER A 198 -12.14 10.73 -50.91
N VAL A 199 -11.76 12.00 -51.09
CA VAL A 199 -10.52 12.43 -51.73
C VAL A 199 -9.63 13.13 -50.70
N PRO A 200 -8.31 12.84 -50.64
CA PRO A 200 -7.40 13.55 -49.72
C PRO A 200 -7.37 15.04 -50.02
N SER A 201 -7.56 15.87 -48.99
CA SER A 201 -7.71 17.33 -49.14
C SER A 201 -6.39 18.11 -49.14
N GLY A 202 -5.27 17.48 -48.80
CA GLY A 202 -3.98 18.14 -48.55
C GLY A 202 -3.87 18.83 -47.19
N ARG A 203 -4.93 18.82 -46.37
CA ARG A 203 -4.96 19.43 -45.03
C ARG A 203 -4.48 18.44 -43.98
N LEU A 204 -3.44 18.81 -43.25
CA LEU A 204 -2.85 17.97 -42.22
C LEU A 204 -3.37 18.34 -40.82
N ARG A 205 -3.53 17.32 -39.98
CA ARG A 205 -3.99 17.40 -38.60
C ARG A 205 -3.09 16.58 -37.69
N LEU A 206 -2.63 17.19 -36.60
CA LEU A 206 -1.89 16.56 -35.51
C LEU A 206 -2.80 16.38 -34.30
N GLU A 207 -2.77 15.19 -33.71
CA GLU A 207 -3.54 14.82 -32.53
C GLU A 207 -2.61 14.29 -31.43
N LEU A 208 -2.82 14.77 -30.20
CA LEU A 208 -2.29 14.16 -28.98
C LEU A 208 -3.41 13.36 -28.32
N VAL A 209 -3.07 12.23 -27.70
CA VAL A 209 -4.03 11.43 -26.91
C VAL A 209 -4.73 12.31 -25.88
N GLU A 210 -6.04 12.16 -25.75
CA GLU A 210 -6.82 12.93 -24.79
C GLU A 210 -6.41 12.58 -23.35
N SER A 211 -6.35 13.59 -22.48
CA SER A 211 -5.96 13.44 -21.08
C SER A 211 -6.78 14.38 -20.21
N ARG A 212 -6.98 14.07 -18.93
CA ARG A 212 -7.74 14.92 -18.00
C ARG A 212 -7.21 16.35 -17.87
N HIS A 213 -5.93 16.55 -18.17
CA HIS A 213 -5.22 17.82 -18.12
C HIS A 213 -5.03 18.47 -19.49
N ALA A 214 -5.68 17.93 -20.53
CA ALA A 214 -5.58 18.49 -21.86
C ALA A 214 -6.40 19.78 -21.93
N ARG A 215 -5.78 20.90 -22.33
CA ARG A 215 -6.53 22.08 -22.78
C ARG A 215 -6.91 21.93 -24.24
N ARG A 216 -6.06 21.23 -25.00
CA ARG A 216 -6.26 20.97 -26.42
C ARG A 216 -5.57 19.67 -26.81
N SER A 217 -6.22 18.88 -27.65
CA SER A 217 -5.69 17.59 -28.15
C SER A 217 -5.51 17.56 -29.65
N THR A 218 -5.95 18.59 -30.40
CA THR A 218 -5.95 18.57 -31.86
C THR A 218 -5.57 19.91 -32.49
N TRP A 219 -4.67 19.87 -33.48
CA TRP A 219 -4.22 20.99 -34.30
C TRP A 219 -4.32 20.60 -35.75
N GLY A 220 -4.73 21.51 -36.63
CA GLY A 220 -4.84 21.19 -38.05
C GLY A 220 -4.89 22.44 -38.91
N ASP A 221 -4.69 22.24 -40.21
CA ASP A 221 -4.73 23.32 -41.18
C ASP A 221 -6.13 23.98 -41.23
N LYS A 222 -6.17 25.30 -41.07
CA LYS A 222 -7.41 26.08 -41.14
C LYS A 222 -7.21 27.36 -41.94
N GLY A 223 -7.70 27.38 -43.18
CA GLY A 223 -7.61 28.54 -44.07
C GLY A 223 -6.16 28.97 -44.32
N ARG A 224 -5.76 30.14 -43.80
CA ARG A 224 -4.37 30.64 -43.88
C ARG A 224 -3.46 30.11 -42.77
N ALA A 225 -4.02 29.54 -41.70
CA ALA A 225 -3.26 28.97 -40.60
C ALA A 225 -2.78 27.55 -40.96
N ARG A 226 -1.46 27.39 -41.02
CA ARG A 226 -0.77 26.15 -41.37
C ARG A 226 -0.30 25.44 -40.10
N LEU A 227 -0.36 24.11 -40.08
CA LEU A 227 0.03 23.28 -38.94
C LEU A 227 1.49 23.52 -38.50
N GLU A 228 2.36 23.86 -39.45
CA GLU A 228 3.76 24.23 -39.27
C GLU A 228 3.93 25.37 -38.25
N ASN A 229 2.99 26.34 -38.24
CA ASN A 229 3.04 27.50 -37.35
C ASN A 229 2.45 27.21 -35.95
N MET A 230 1.89 26.02 -35.73
CA MET A 230 1.26 25.63 -34.48
C MET A 230 2.09 24.63 -33.66
N LEU A 231 3.25 24.20 -34.15
CA LEU A 231 4.07 23.18 -33.49
C LEU A 231 4.55 23.61 -32.11
N ASP A 232 4.88 24.89 -31.93
CA ASP A 232 5.29 25.39 -30.61
C ASP A 232 4.14 25.31 -29.60
N GLN A 233 2.88 25.52 -30.04
CA GLN A 233 1.68 25.35 -29.20
C GLN A 233 1.44 23.89 -28.81
N VAL A 234 1.80 22.93 -29.67
CA VAL A 234 1.71 21.49 -29.37
C VAL A 234 2.65 21.15 -28.21
N ILE A 235 3.87 21.69 -28.25
CA ILE A 235 4.84 21.46 -27.18
C ILE A 235 4.46 22.22 -25.90
N ASP A 236 3.94 23.46 -25.98
CA ASP A 236 3.42 24.20 -24.81
C ASP A 236 2.30 23.41 -24.10
N GLU A 237 1.46 22.73 -24.88
CA GLU A 237 0.42 21.85 -24.34
C GLU A 237 1.00 20.61 -23.66
N ILE A 238 2.08 20.03 -24.18
CA ILE A 238 2.79 18.92 -23.53
C ILE A 238 3.38 19.39 -22.19
N GLU A 239 4.04 20.54 -22.17
CA GLU A 239 4.57 21.16 -20.94
C GLU A 239 3.48 21.37 -19.90
N HIS A 240 2.32 21.89 -20.33
CA HIS A 240 1.17 22.08 -19.45
C HIS A 240 0.70 20.76 -18.82
N ARG A 241 0.57 19.70 -19.64
CA ARG A 241 0.12 18.38 -19.15
C ARG A 241 1.14 17.76 -18.20
N VAL A 242 2.44 17.90 -18.48
CA VAL A 242 3.51 17.44 -17.58
C VAL A 242 3.37 18.11 -16.22
N ALA A 243 3.30 19.45 -16.19
CA ALA A 243 3.18 20.21 -14.95
C ALA A 243 1.90 19.89 -14.16
N ALA A 244 0.76 19.75 -14.85
CA ALA A 244 -0.53 19.47 -14.20
C ALA A 244 -0.58 18.06 -13.57
N GLU A 245 0.01 17.07 -14.24
CA GLU A 245 0.15 15.72 -13.69
C GLU A 245 1.14 15.69 -12.52
N GLU A 246 2.29 16.40 -12.59
CA GLU A 246 3.23 16.51 -11.47
C GLU A 246 2.61 17.16 -10.22
N GLU A 247 1.79 18.22 -10.40
CA GLU A 247 1.04 18.81 -9.29
C GLU A 247 0.07 17.78 -8.68
N SER A 248 -0.68 17.06 -9.53
CA SER A 248 -1.61 16.06 -9.05
C SER A 248 -0.93 14.89 -8.34
N ASP A 249 0.27 14.48 -8.77
CA ASP A 249 1.07 13.44 -8.09
C ASP A 249 1.54 13.94 -6.73
N ARG A 250 1.92 15.22 -6.62
CA ARG A 250 2.29 15.86 -5.34
C ARG A 250 1.09 15.96 -4.40
N GLU A 251 -0.06 16.40 -4.89
CA GLU A 251 -1.30 16.47 -4.11
C GLU A 251 -1.73 15.09 -3.62
N HIS A 252 -1.70 14.07 -4.49
CA HIS A 252 -2.05 12.71 -4.12
C HIS A 252 -1.12 12.16 -3.04
N ARG A 253 0.19 12.42 -3.15
CA ARG A 253 1.18 12.01 -2.14
C ARG A 253 0.92 12.67 -0.79
N ARG A 254 0.66 13.98 -0.77
CA ARG A 254 0.31 14.72 0.45
C ARG A 254 -0.96 14.16 1.09
N ALA A 255 -2.00 13.91 0.28
CA ALA A 255 -3.25 13.34 0.77
C ALA A 255 -3.06 11.93 1.38
N LEU A 256 -2.19 11.10 0.79
CA LEU A 256 -1.85 9.80 1.34
C LEU A 256 -1.08 9.93 2.68
N GLU A 257 -0.09 10.81 2.74
CA GLU A 257 0.68 11.08 3.96
C GLU A 257 -0.21 11.60 5.10
N GLU A 258 -1.13 12.53 4.80
CA GLU A 258 -2.11 13.05 5.74
C GLU A 258 -3.06 11.96 6.25
N PHE A 259 -3.57 11.11 5.34
CA PHE A 259 -4.44 9.99 5.70
C PHE A 259 -3.72 8.97 6.59
N GLU A 260 -2.47 8.62 6.27
CA GLU A 260 -1.65 7.73 7.09
C GLU A 260 -1.33 8.34 8.47
N ALA A 261 -1.09 9.65 8.53
CA ALA A 261 -0.88 10.35 9.78
C ALA A 261 -2.15 10.35 10.65
N GLN A 262 -3.32 10.55 10.05
CA GLN A 262 -4.61 10.47 10.73
C GLN A 262 -4.84 9.06 11.31
N LEU A 263 -4.65 8.01 10.50
CA LEU A 263 -4.78 6.63 10.96
C LEU A 263 -3.84 6.30 12.12
N ARG A 264 -2.59 6.80 12.07
CA ARG A 264 -1.62 6.66 13.18
C ARG A 264 -2.08 7.40 14.44
N GLY A 265 -2.61 8.60 14.30
CA GLY A 265 -3.17 9.38 15.41
C GLY A 265 -4.34 8.65 16.08
N GLU A 266 -5.32 8.21 15.30
CA GLU A 266 -6.48 7.47 15.80
C GLU A 266 -6.09 6.15 16.48
N ALA A 267 -5.09 5.43 15.95
CA ALA A 267 -4.57 4.21 16.57
C ALA A 267 -3.87 4.48 17.90
N ALA A 268 -3.07 5.55 17.98
CA ALA A 268 -2.39 5.95 19.21
C ALA A 268 -3.38 6.39 20.30
N GLU A 269 -4.42 7.16 19.93
CA GLU A 269 -5.48 7.56 20.86
C GLU A 269 -6.26 6.35 21.39
N LYS A 270 -6.62 5.39 20.53
CA LYS A 270 -7.28 4.14 20.95
C LYS A 270 -6.40 3.32 21.88
N LEU A 271 -5.11 3.21 21.57
CA LEU A 271 -4.15 2.51 22.43
C LEU A 271 -4.06 3.17 23.81
N ALA A 272 -3.93 4.50 23.86
CA ALA A 272 -3.86 5.25 25.11
C ALA A 272 -5.13 5.08 25.96
N GLN A 273 -6.31 5.14 25.34
CA GLN A 273 -7.59 4.89 26.03
C GLN A 273 -7.68 3.46 26.57
N TRP A 274 -7.24 2.47 25.79
CA TRP A 274 -7.22 1.08 26.21
C TRP A 274 -6.24 0.84 27.38
N GLU A 275 -5.03 1.39 27.30
CA GLU A 275 -4.03 1.31 28.38
C GLU A 275 -4.54 1.94 29.67
N GLN A 276 -5.20 3.11 29.57
CA GLN A 276 -5.81 3.77 30.71
C GLN A 276 -6.93 2.91 31.32
N ALA A 277 -7.80 2.31 30.49
CA ALA A 277 -8.84 1.41 30.95
C ALA A 277 -8.27 0.15 31.63
N MET A 278 -7.21 -0.45 31.06
CA MET A 278 -6.51 -1.59 31.64
C MET A 278 -5.86 -1.27 32.98
N ALA A 279 -5.24 -0.09 33.11
CA ALA A 279 -4.66 0.36 34.37
C ALA A 279 -5.73 0.51 35.46
N GLN A 280 -6.86 1.16 35.13
CA GLN A 280 -7.98 1.31 36.07
C GLN A 280 -8.62 -0.04 36.44
N ALA A 281 -8.82 -0.92 35.47
CA ALA A 281 -9.37 -2.26 35.69
C ALA A 281 -8.48 -3.09 36.61
N ARG A 282 -7.16 -3.03 36.45
CA ARG A 282 -6.20 -3.75 37.31
C ARG A 282 -6.30 -3.31 38.76
N VAL A 283 -6.39 -2.00 39.01
CA VAL A 283 -6.55 -1.46 40.36
C VAL A 283 -7.85 -1.98 40.97
N ARG A 284 -8.98 -1.86 40.25
CA ARG A 284 -10.29 -2.31 40.76
C ARG A 284 -10.34 -3.81 41.03
N ALA A 285 -9.88 -4.63 40.08
CA ALA A 285 -9.87 -6.09 40.23
C ALA A 285 -9.01 -6.54 41.42
N THR A 286 -7.87 -5.88 41.64
CA THR A 286 -6.98 -6.18 42.77
C THR A 286 -7.65 -5.82 44.09
N GLU A 287 -8.24 -4.62 44.19
CA GLU A 287 -8.90 -4.17 45.42
C GLU A 287 -10.13 -5.01 45.76
N GLU A 288 -10.96 -5.37 44.78
CA GLU A 288 -12.12 -6.24 45.01
C GLU A 288 -11.69 -7.63 45.46
N ARG A 289 -10.68 -8.23 44.80
CA ARG A 289 -10.11 -9.52 45.21
C ARG A 289 -9.56 -9.47 46.64
N ARG A 290 -8.81 -8.42 47.00
CA ARG A 290 -8.28 -8.22 48.35
C ARG A 290 -9.40 -8.12 49.37
N ALA A 291 -10.43 -7.33 49.08
CA ALA A 291 -11.60 -7.17 49.93
C ALA A 291 -12.33 -8.51 50.13
N GLU A 292 -12.51 -9.29 49.06
CA GLU A 292 -13.13 -10.63 49.13
C GLU A 292 -12.31 -11.60 50.00
N ILE A 293 -11.01 -11.71 49.76
CA ILE A 293 -10.13 -12.63 50.51
C ILE A 293 -10.07 -12.22 51.97
N PHE A 294 -9.89 -10.92 52.25
CA PHE A 294 -9.81 -10.41 53.60
C PHE A 294 -11.11 -10.63 54.37
N SER A 295 -12.25 -10.31 53.76
CA SER A 295 -13.57 -10.50 54.40
C SER A 295 -13.80 -11.97 54.72
N ARG A 296 -13.47 -12.88 53.78
CA ARG A 296 -13.57 -14.32 54.01
C ARG A 296 -12.69 -14.79 55.16
N ALA A 297 -11.44 -14.33 55.22
CA ALA A 297 -10.53 -14.67 56.31
C ALA A 297 -11.04 -14.14 57.67
N LEU A 298 -11.56 -12.92 57.71
CA LEU A 298 -12.15 -12.34 58.92
C LEU A 298 -13.37 -13.14 59.39
N ASP A 299 -14.26 -13.52 58.47
CA ASP A 299 -15.45 -14.33 58.78
C ASP A 299 -15.06 -15.72 59.30
N SER A 300 -14.06 -16.37 58.69
CA SER A 300 -13.52 -17.65 59.16
C SER A 300 -12.91 -17.55 60.56
N TRP A 301 -12.14 -16.48 60.84
CA TRP A 301 -11.57 -16.24 62.15
C TRP A 301 -12.64 -15.99 63.22
N LEU A 302 -13.63 -15.14 62.94
CA LEU A 302 -14.76 -14.87 63.84
C LEU A 302 -15.59 -16.13 64.10
N THR A 303 -15.73 -17.01 63.10
CA THR A 303 -16.43 -18.29 63.24
C THR A 303 -15.65 -19.23 64.15
N ALA A 304 -14.32 -19.34 63.97
CA ALA A 304 -13.47 -20.15 64.85
C ALA A 304 -13.55 -19.70 66.31
N ASP A 305 -13.50 -18.39 66.55
CA ASP A 305 -13.62 -17.80 67.89
C ASP A 305 -14.97 -18.13 68.56
N GLN A 306 -16.08 -18.00 67.82
CA GLN A 306 -17.40 -18.37 68.31
C GLN A 306 -17.52 -19.87 68.63
N VAL A 307 -16.91 -20.75 67.82
CA VAL A 307 -16.90 -22.19 68.09
C VAL A 307 -16.10 -22.49 69.36
N ARG A 308 -14.95 -21.83 69.59
CA ARG A 308 -14.16 -21.98 70.82
C ARG A 308 -14.94 -21.50 72.04
N ALA A 309 -15.56 -20.32 71.98
CA ALA A 309 -16.41 -19.79 73.04
C ALA A 309 -17.59 -20.72 73.38
N PHE A 310 -18.20 -21.35 72.37
CA PHE A 310 -19.23 -22.36 72.59
C PHE A 310 -18.68 -23.62 73.29
N CYS A 311 -17.49 -24.09 72.90
CA CYS A 311 -16.82 -25.22 73.56
C CYS A 311 -16.45 -24.91 75.02
N ASP A 312 -16.07 -23.67 75.32
CA ASP A 312 -15.76 -23.24 76.69
C ASP A 312 -17.03 -23.23 77.56
N ALA A 313 -18.16 -22.73 77.03
CA ALA A 313 -19.46 -22.83 77.71
C ALA A 313 -19.91 -24.28 77.93
N LEU A 314 -19.66 -25.19 76.97
CA LEU A 314 -19.93 -26.63 77.14
C LEU A 314 -19.01 -27.26 78.20
N SER A 315 -17.78 -26.77 78.35
CA SER A 315 -16.84 -27.23 79.36
C SER A 315 -17.37 -26.91 80.77
N GLU A 316 -17.89 -25.70 80.99
CA GLU A 316 -18.55 -25.33 82.26
C GLU A 316 -19.77 -26.22 82.56
N LEU A 317 -20.58 -26.55 81.55
CA LEU A 317 -21.74 -27.44 81.71
C LEU A 317 -21.33 -28.89 82.06
N THR A 318 -20.19 -29.34 81.55
CA THR A 318 -19.62 -30.67 81.80
C THR A 318 -19.21 -30.84 83.27
N GLU A 319 -18.76 -29.77 83.92
CA GLU A 319 -18.48 -29.76 85.36
C GLU A 319 -19.76 -29.87 86.19
N ALA A 320 -20.85 -29.24 85.74
CA ALA A 320 -22.15 -29.23 86.43
C ALA A 320 -22.97 -30.52 86.24
N SER A 321 -22.72 -31.32 85.19
CA SER A 321 -23.53 -32.49 84.83
C SER A 321 -22.69 -33.76 84.61
N PRO A 322 -22.37 -34.51 85.68
CA PRO A 322 -21.50 -35.69 85.61
C PRO A 322 -21.99 -36.80 84.69
N ASP A 323 -23.32 -36.96 84.56
CA ASP A 323 -23.95 -38.06 83.81
C ASP A 323 -23.81 -37.93 82.28
N SER A 324 -23.43 -36.75 81.76
CA SER A 324 -23.26 -36.49 80.32
C SER A 324 -21.82 -36.15 79.93
N ARG A 325 -20.87 -36.39 80.83
CA ARG A 325 -19.48 -35.92 80.71
C ARG A 325 -18.77 -36.42 79.46
N ASP A 326 -18.86 -37.71 79.15
CA ASP A 326 -18.13 -38.31 78.02
C ASP A 326 -18.68 -37.83 76.66
N ALA A 327 -19.99 -37.65 76.58
CA ALA A 327 -20.65 -37.13 75.38
C ALA A 327 -20.29 -35.66 75.12
N LEU A 328 -20.29 -34.83 76.18
CA LEU A 328 -19.91 -33.42 76.08
C LEU A 328 -18.41 -33.23 75.77
N THR A 329 -17.55 -34.05 76.36
CA THR A 329 -16.10 -34.02 76.09
C THR A 329 -15.82 -34.31 74.60
N SER A 330 -16.48 -35.32 74.04
CA SER A 330 -16.36 -35.66 72.62
C SER A 330 -16.80 -34.50 71.70
N TRP A 331 -17.83 -33.75 72.09
CA TRP A 331 -18.29 -32.56 71.37
C TRP A 331 -17.29 -31.40 71.44
N ILE A 332 -16.70 -31.17 72.62
CA ILE A 332 -15.68 -30.13 72.84
C ILE A 332 -14.43 -30.42 72.01
N ASP A 333 -13.93 -31.66 72.03
CA ASP A 333 -12.74 -32.04 71.28
C ASP A 333 -12.93 -31.90 69.77
N TRP A 334 -14.09 -32.34 69.26
CA TRP A 334 -14.43 -32.17 67.85
C TRP A 334 -14.59 -30.69 67.48
N GLY A 335 -15.28 -29.90 68.31
CA GLY A 335 -15.50 -28.47 68.08
C GLY A 335 -14.19 -27.67 68.05
N ARG A 336 -13.26 -27.96 68.96
CA ARG A 336 -11.93 -27.33 68.99
C ARG A 336 -11.10 -27.70 67.76
N SER A 337 -11.07 -28.97 67.39
CA SER A 337 -10.39 -29.43 66.16
C SER A 337 -10.96 -28.77 64.90
N MET A 338 -12.29 -28.63 64.82
CA MET A 338 -12.95 -27.90 63.74
C MET A 338 -12.54 -26.42 63.72
N ALA A 339 -12.56 -25.74 64.87
CA ALA A 339 -12.17 -24.33 64.98
C ALA A 339 -10.73 -24.12 64.48
N ASP A 340 -9.79 -24.99 64.85
CA ASP A 340 -8.40 -24.91 64.40
C ASP A 340 -8.24 -25.16 62.90
N SER A 341 -9.10 -25.99 62.30
CA SER A 341 -9.09 -26.27 60.86
C SER A 341 -9.60 -25.11 60.00
N ILE A 342 -10.50 -24.28 60.54
CA ILE A 342 -11.09 -23.14 59.81
C ILE A 342 -10.41 -21.81 60.16
N ASP A 343 -9.67 -21.73 61.27
CA ASP A 343 -8.98 -20.53 61.71
C ASP A 343 -7.80 -20.20 60.78
N PRO A 344 -7.87 -19.09 60.02
CA PRO A 344 -6.81 -18.73 59.08
C PRO A 344 -5.49 -18.33 59.78
N VAL A 345 -5.50 -18.05 61.08
CA VAL A 345 -4.29 -17.73 61.86
C VAL A 345 -3.55 -19.01 62.26
N HIS A 346 -4.26 -20.13 62.37
CA HIS A 346 -3.68 -21.42 62.75
C HIS A 346 -2.89 -22.07 61.60
N ASP A 347 -3.19 -21.73 60.34
CA ASP A 347 -2.38 -22.07 59.17
C ASP A 347 -1.95 -20.82 58.36
N PRO A 348 -0.83 -20.18 58.75
CA PRO A 348 -0.29 -19.04 58.01
C PRO A 348 0.06 -19.34 56.54
N LYS A 349 0.32 -20.60 56.19
CA LYS A 349 0.62 -20.98 54.80
C LYS A 349 -0.63 -20.90 53.95
N ALA A 350 -1.76 -21.40 54.44
CA ALA A 350 -3.05 -21.23 53.78
C ALA A 350 -3.37 -19.74 53.56
N LEU A 351 -3.13 -18.88 54.55
CA LEU A 351 -3.38 -17.44 54.44
C LEU A 351 -2.58 -16.79 53.29
N THR A 352 -1.30 -17.14 53.14
CA THR A 352 -0.42 -16.61 52.09
C THR A 352 -0.65 -17.23 50.71
N ALA A 353 -1.12 -18.47 50.64
CA ALA A 353 -1.40 -19.18 49.38
C ALA A 353 -2.67 -18.69 48.65
N ASN A 354 -3.51 -17.88 49.31
CA ASN A 354 -4.79 -17.40 48.79
C ASN A 354 -4.68 -16.39 47.64
N GLY A 355 -3.46 -16.01 47.24
CA GLY A 355 -3.24 -15.13 46.10
C GLY A 355 -3.64 -13.68 46.34
N PHE A 356 -3.55 -13.20 47.59
CA PHE A 356 -3.92 -11.85 48.01
C PHE A 356 -3.27 -10.73 47.16
N ASP A 357 -2.00 -10.92 46.78
CA ASP A 357 -1.24 -9.97 45.95
C ASP A 357 -0.92 -10.51 44.55
N ARG A 358 -1.64 -11.54 44.09
CA ARG A 358 -1.42 -12.08 42.74
C ARG A 358 -1.90 -11.06 41.69
N PRO A 359 -1.15 -10.84 40.60
CA PRO A 359 -1.64 -10.00 39.52
C PRO A 359 -2.91 -10.59 38.89
N PRO A 360 -3.94 -9.76 38.61
CA PRO A 360 -5.19 -10.23 38.01
C PRO A 360 -4.96 -10.77 36.59
N THR A 361 -5.65 -11.85 36.24
CA THR A 361 -5.63 -12.39 34.88
C THR A 361 -6.47 -11.53 33.93
N PRO A 362 -6.23 -11.59 32.60
CA PRO A 362 -7.04 -10.85 31.63
C PRO A 362 -8.55 -11.07 31.78
N ASP A 363 -8.99 -12.28 32.12
CA ASP A 363 -10.41 -12.58 32.35
C ASP A 363 -10.97 -11.96 33.64
N GLU A 364 -10.15 -11.82 34.69
CA GLU A 364 -10.54 -11.14 35.94
C GLU A 364 -10.68 -9.62 35.75
N LEU A 365 -9.98 -9.04 34.76
CA LEU A 365 -10.13 -7.62 34.41
C LEU A 365 -11.43 -7.33 33.65
N ARG A 366 -12.01 -8.35 33.02
CA ARG A 366 -13.12 -8.22 32.08
C ARG A 366 -14.35 -7.49 32.63
N PRO A 367 -14.79 -7.68 33.90
CA PRO A 367 -15.92 -6.94 34.45
C PRO A 367 -15.70 -5.42 34.52
N TYR A 368 -14.44 -4.97 34.59
CA TYR A 368 -14.09 -3.56 34.79
C TYR A 368 -13.70 -2.83 33.50
N LEU A 369 -13.54 -3.56 32.39
CA LEU A 369 -13.11 -3.02 31.09
C LEU A 369 -14.27 -2.53 30.21
N GLY A 370 -15.52 -2.81 30.58
CA GLY A 370 -16.69 -2.40 29.82
C GLY A 370 -16.71 -3.02 28.42
N GLU A 371 -16.64 -2.19 27.38
CA GLU A 371 -16.59 -2.60 25.98
C GLU A 371 -15.17 -2.92 25.48
N TRP A 372 -14.13 -2.65 26.27
CA TRP A 372 -12.75 -2.91 25.87
C TRP A 372 -12.38 -4.39 26.01
N SER A 373 -11.64 -4.91 25.02
CA SER A 373 -11.06 -6.25 25.10
C SER A 373 -9.93 -6.31 26.15
N PRO A 374 -9.82 -7.38 26.94
CA PRO A 374 -8.69 -7.57 27.86
C PRO A 374 -7.38 -7.97 27.14
N HIS A 375 -7.43 -8.29 25.84
CA HIS A 375 -6.29 -8.80 25.09
C HIS A 375 -5.78 -7.85 24.00
N ARG A 376 -6.61 -6.92 23.51
CA ARG A 376 -6.29 -6.05 22.37
C ARG A 376 -6.89 -4.65 22.54
N PRO A 377 -6.31 -3.60 21.94
CA PRO A 377 -6.83 -2.23 21.95
C PRO A 377 -8.03 -2.05 21.01
N GLU A 378 -9.01 -2.94 21.12
CA GLU A 378 -10.22 -2.98 20.32
C GLU A 378 -11.43 -3.04 21.26
N LYS A 379 -12.53 -2.41 20.84
CA LYS A 379 -13.81 -2.54 21.52
C LYS A 379 -14.51 -3.79 21.01
N GLU A 380 -14.81 -4.72 21.89
CA GLU A 380 -15.65 -5.86 21.58
C GLU A 380 -17.11 -5.42 21.65
N TYR A 381 -17.81 -5.42 20.51
CA TYR A 381 -19.26 -5.23 20.52
C TYR A 381 -19.88 -6.38 21.30
N ARG A 382 -20.41 -6.06 22.48
CA ARG A 382 -21.25 -6.98 23.23
C ARG A 382 -22.69 -6.62 22.91
N ALA A 383 -23.40 -7.55 22.27
CA ALA A 383 -24.85 -7.59 22.49
C ALA A 383 -25.04 -7.60 24.02
N PRO A 384 -25.99 -6.82 24.58
CA PRO A 384 -26.22 -6.82 26.02
C PRO A 384 -26.39 -8.28 26.41
N HIS A 385 -25.40 -8.80 27.14
CA HIS A 385 -25.55 -10.10 27.76
C HIS A 385 -26.74 -9.89 28.68
N THR A 386 -27.89 -10.46 28.31
CA THR A 386 -28.83 -10.95 29.28
C THR A 386 -27.95 -11.73 30.23
N ALA A 387 -27.67 -11.13 31.39
CA ALA A 387 -26.93 -11.82 32.43
C ALA A 387 -27.62 -13.18 32.53
N PRO A 388 -26.89 -14.31 32.41
CA PRO A 388 -27.45 -15.54 32.90
C PRO A 388 -27.83 -15.18 34.35
N THR A 389 -29.12 -15.11 34.63
CA THR A 389 -29.63 -15.10 36.00
C THR A 389 -28.76 -16.12 36.70
N PRO A 390 -28.02 -15.76 37.78
CA PRO A 390 -27.17 -16.73 38.43
C PRO A 390 -28.08 -17.91 38.72
N GLN A 391 -27.88 -19.02 37.98
CA GLN A 391 -28.40 -20.29 38.39
C GLN A 391 -27.62 -20.51 39.66
N VAL A 392 -28.26 -20.11 40.76
CA VAL A 392 -27.94 -20.57 42.09
C VAL A 392 -27.97 -22.08 41.93
N ASN A 393 -26.81 -22.65 41.64
CA ASN A 393 -26.60 -24.08 41.71
C ASN A 393 -26.85 -24.41 43.17
N ALA A 394 -28.08 -24.81 43.46
CA ALA A 394 -28.60 -25.18 44.78
C ALA A 394 -27.92 -26.44 45.35
N ASP A 395 -26.77 -26.82 44.79
CA ASP A 395 -25.94 -27.95 45.20
C ASP A 395 -24.66 -27.53 45.93
N TRP A 396 -24.16 -26.29 45.77
CA TRP A 396 -23.09 -25.80 46.66
C TRP A 396 -23.60 -25.44 48.06
N SER A 397 -24.91 -25.18 48.19
CA SER A 397 -25.58 -24.88 49.45
C SER A 397 -25.72 -26.09 50.39
N ARG A 398 -25.42 -27.32 49.93
CA ARG A 398 -25.57 -28.53 50.75
C ARG A 398 -24.29 -28.99 51.45
N GLN A 399 -23.12 -28.45 51.08
CA GLN A 399 -21.84 -28.83 51.71
C GLN A 399 -21.26 -27.77 52.66
N GLN A 400 -21.85 -26.56 52.75
CA GLN A 400 -21.47 -25.50 53.71
C GLN A 400 -22.63 -25.11 54.66
N ALA A 401 -23.48 -26.06 55.01
CA ALA A 401 -24.67 -25.79 55.85
C ALA A 401 -24.38 -25.80 57.37
N TRP A 402 -23.18 -25.39 57.79
CA TRP A 402 -22.88 -25.06 59.19
C TRP A 402 -22.01 -23.80 59.26
N HIS A 403 -22.59 -22.66 58.87
CA HIS A 403 -22.14 -21.34 59.31
C HIS A 403 -23.16 -20.81 60.34
N PRO A 404 -22.92 -20.97 61.65
CA PRO A 404 -23.68 -20.27 62.66
C PRO A 404 -23.14 -18.84 62.76
N GLY A 405 -23.66 -17.93 61.94
CA GLY A 405 -23.29 -16.52 62.05
C GLY A 405 -23.60 -15.68 60.82
N LEU A 406 -24.89 -15.40 60.57
CA LEU A 406 -25.44 -14.16 60.00
C LEU A 406 -26.93 -14.36 59.69
N ARG A 407 -27.75 -14.59 60.73
CA ARG A 407 -29.16 -14.16 60.66
C ARG A 407 -29.15 -12.66 60.92
N GLY A 408 -29.33 -11.89 59.85
CA GLY A 408 -29.15 -10.44 59.84
C GLY A 408 -29.94 -9.68 60.90
N ARG A 409 -29.32 -8.64 61.44
CA ARG A 409 -30.04 -7.39 61.73
C ARG A 409 -29.76 -6.43 60.59
N ALA A 410 -30.67 -6.43 59.63
CA ALA A 410 -30.73 -5.38 58.62
C ALA A 410 -31.07 -4.05 59.32
N ARG A 411 -30.10 -3.13 59.39
CA ARG A 411 -30.32 -1.74 59.83
C ARG A 411 -30.18 -0.82 58.62
N TRP A 412 -31.23 -0.76 57.81
CA TRP A 412 -31.36 0.19 56.70
C TRP A 412 -32.50 1.19 56.96
N TRP A 413 -32.57 1.74 58.17
CA TRP A 413 -33.35 2.95 58.44
C TRP A 413 -32.75 3.71 59.62
N GLN A 414 -31.81 4.61 59.35
CA GLN A 414 -31.71 5.89 60.03
C GLN A 414 -31.29 6.93 58.97
N ARG A 415 -32.01 8.06 58.99
CA ARG A 415 -32.05 9.12 57.99
C ARG A 415 -30.72 9.83 57.79
#